data_AF-A0A369B218-F1
#
_entry.id   AF-A0A369B218-F1
#
_cell.length_a   1.000
_cell.length_b   1.000
_cell.length_c   1.000
_cell.angle_alpha   90.00
_cell.angle_beta   90.00
_cell.angle_gamma   90.00
#
_symmetry.space_group_name_H-M   'P 1'
#
loop_
_entity.id
_entity.type
_entity.pdbx_description
1 polymer ?
#
loop_
_entity_poly.entity_id
_entity_poly.type
_entity_poly.pdbx_seq_one_letter_code
_entity_poly.pdbx_strand_id
1 'polypeptide(L)' 'MSRSKEVFESMKHGIAKEVGVNLKQGYNGDLRASDAGKIGGRITQKVFDAYVKSNS' A
#
# COMPACT_ATOMS: atom_id res chain seq x y z
N MET A 1 -1.64 -15.72 -11.72
CA MET A 1 -1.67 -14.57 -10.79
C MET A 1 -3.01 -14.58 -10.07
N SER A 2 -3.08 -14.49 -8.74
CA SER A 2 -4.38 -14.43 -8.04
C SER A 2 -4.93 -13.00 -8.07
N ARG A 3 -6.22 -12.81 -8.37
CA ARG A 3 -6.90 -11.49 -8.40
C ARG A 3 -6.60 -10.62 -7.17
N SER A 4 -6.52 -11.22 -5.98
CA SER A 4 -6.20 -10.50 -4.74
C SER A 4 -4.80 -9.86 -4.74
N LYS A 5 -3.81 -10.48 -5.40
CA LYS A 5 -2.46 -9.91 -5.52
C LYS A 5 -2.47 -8.69 -6.43
N GLU A 6 -3.21 -8.73 -7.53
CA GLU A 6 -3.33 -7.60 -8.46
C GLU A 6 -4.05 -6.39 -7.83
N VAL A 7 -5.13 -6.65 -7.08
CA VAL A 7 -5.83 -5.62 -6.32
C VAL A 7 -4.91 -5.00 -5.27
N PHE A 8 -4.18 -5.84 -4.52
CA PHE A 8 -3.24 -5.36 -3.52
C PHE A 8 -2.10 -4.53 -4.13
N GLU A 9 -1.53 -4.99 -5.24
CA GLU A 9 -0.50 -4.24 -5.96
C GLU A 9 -1.02 -2.89 -6.44
N SER A 10 -2.23 -2.84 -6.99
CA SER A 10 -2.86 -1.58 -7.42
C SER A 10 -3.07 -0.62 -6.24
N MET A 11 -3.55 -1.14 -5.10
CA MET A 11 -3.72 -0.35 -3.88
C MET A 11 -2.39 0.20 -3.37
N LYS A 12 -1.33 -0.62 -3.33
CA LYS A 12 0.01 -0.22 -2.89
C LYS A 12 0.55 0.94 -3.72
N HIS A 13 0.44 0.88 -5.05
CA HIS A 13 0.88 1.97 -5.93
C HIS A 13 0.00 3.22 -5.81
N GLY A 14 -1.32 3.05 -5.62
CA GLY A 14 -2.23 4.17 -5.35
C GLY A 14 -1.90 4.91 -4.06
N ILE A 15 -1.60 4.17 -2.99
CA ILE A 15 -1.19 4.74 -1.69
C ILE A 15 0.18 5.42 -1.80
N ALA A 16 1.14 4.82 -2.50
CA ALA A 16 2.44 5.45 -2.73
C ALA A 16 2.29 6.85 -3.36
N LYS A 17 1.39 6.97 -4.36
CA LYS A 17 1.04 8.28 -4.94
C LYS A 17 0.38 9.22 -3.93
N GLU A 18 -0.58 8.73 -3.13
CA GLU A 18 -1.26 9.52 -2.09
C GLU A 18 -0.28 10.12 -1.08
N VAL A 19 0.75 9.35 -0.69
CA VAL A 19 1.75 9.80 0.30
C VAL A 19 2.99 10.46 -0.34
N GLY A 20 2.97 10.71 -1.64
CA GLY A 20 4.06 11.37 -2.36
C GLY A 20 5.36 10.57 -2.45
N VAL A 21 5.28 9.23 -2.39
CA VAL A 21 6.43 8.33 -2.46
C VAL A 21 6.50 7.69 -3.84
N ASN A 22 7.68 7.77 -4.47
CA ASN A 22 7.92 7.08 -5.73
C ASN A 22 8.19 5.59 -5.49
N LEU A 23 7.17 4.76 -5.72
CA LEU A 23 7.28 3.30 -5.65
C LEU A 23 7.41 2.73 -7.06
N LYS A 24 8.58 2.15 -7.35
CA LYS A 24 8.89 1.56 -8.66
C LYS A 24 8.26 0.18 -8.79
N GLN A 25 7.89 -0.22 -10.01
CA GLN A 25 7.72 -1.64 -10.29
C GLN A 25 9.11 -2.31 -10.26
N GLY A 26 9.29 -3.27 -9.36
CA GLY A 26 10.56 -3.98 -9.17
C GLY A 26 11.30 -3.56 -7.90
N TYR A 27 12.62 -3.43 -7.98
CA TYR A 27 13.47 -3.19 -6.82
C TYR A 27 13.27 -1.78 -6.25
N ASN A 28 13.02 -1.71 -4.94
CA ASN A 28 12.87 -0.47 -4.16
C ASN A 28 13.80 -0.48 -2.93
N GLY A 29 14.94 -1.17 -2.98
CA GLY A 29 15.85 -1.22 -1.82
C GLY A 29 16.61 0.09 -1.58
N ASP A 30 16.52 1.05 -2.51
CA ASP A 30 16.97 2.43 -2.32
C ASP A 30 15.91 3.33 -1.65
N LEU A 31 14.70 2.81 -1.41
CA LEU A 31 13.64 3.55 -0.74
C LEU A 31 14.01 3.77 0.73
N ARG A 32 13.86 5.01 1.21
CA ARG A 32 14.06 5.33 2.63
C ARG A 32 13.10 4.51 3.48
N ALA A 33 13.60 3.95 4.59
CA ALA A 33 12.79 3.19 5.53
C ALA A 33 11.55 3.98 6.01
N SER A 34 11.68 5.30 6.19
CA SER A 34 10.58 6.18 6.55
C SER A 34 9.45 6.20 5.50
N ASP A 35 9.81 6.16 4.21
CA ASP A 35 8.84 6.23 3.12
C ASP A 35 8.17 4.88 2.89
N ALA A 36 8.93 3.78 3.02
CA ALA A 36 8.36 2.44 3.10
C ALA A 36 7.37 2.30 4.27
N GLY A 37 7.72 2.87 5.43
CA GLY A 37 6.87 2.91 6.61
C GLY A 37 5.56 3.69 6.38
N LYS A 38 5.62 4.86 5.74
CA LYS A 38 4.42 5.64 5.37
C LYS A 38 3.46 4.83 4.48
N ILE A 39 3.99 4.16 3.46
CA ILE A 39 3.18 3.32 2.56
C ILE A 39 2.52 2.18 3.35
N GLY A 40 3.32 1.42 4.12
CA GLY A 40 2.83 0.28 4.89
C GLY A 40 1.77 0.67 5.92
N GLY A 41 2.00 1.74 6.70
CA GLY A 41 1.05 2.23 7.69
C GLY A 41 -0.28 2.64 7.07
N ARG A 42 -0.24 3.32 5.92
CA ARG A 42 -1.46 3.75 5.21
C ARG A 42 -2.23 2.57 4.61
N ILE A 43 -1.54 1.53 4.14
CA ILE A 43 -2.15 0.26 3.72
C ILE A 43 -2.91 -0.38 4.89
N THR A 44 -2.26 -0.55 6.04
CA THR A 44 -2.87 -1.18 7.21
C THR A 44 -4.11 -0.42 7.68
N GLN A 45 -4.05 0.92 7.72
CA GLN A 45 -5.22 1.74 8.03
C GLN A 45 -6.40 1.47 7.09
N LYS A 46 -6.19 1.52 5.77
CA LYS A 46 -7.29 1.31 4.80
C LYS A 46 -7.89 -0.10 4.87
N VAL A 47 -7.04 -1.11 5.07
CA VAL A 47 -7.50 -2.50 5.22
C VAL A 47 -8.30 -2.66 6.51
N PHE A 48 -7.83 -2.07 7.60
CA PHE A 48 -8.54 -2.10 8.88
C PHE A 48 -9.88 -1.36 8.79
N ASP A 49 -9.92 -0.17 8.20
CA ASP A 49 -11.16 0.59 7.98
C ASP A 49 -12.18 -0.20 7.15
N ALA A 50 -11.72 -0.88 6.08
CA ALA A 50 -12.58 -1.71 5.25
C ALA A 50 -13.11 -2.92 6.03
N TYR A 51 -12.26 -3.57 6.82
CA TYR A 51 -12.64 -4.67 7.69
C TYR A 51 -13.67 -4.26 8.75
N VAL A 52 -13.45 -3.14 9.44
CA VAL A 52 -14.40 -2.62 10.44
C VAL A 52 -15.74 -2.33 9.76
N LYS A 53 -15.76 -1.63 8.62
CA LYS A 53 -16.99 -1.32 7.88
C LYS A 53 -17.73 -2.55 7.36
N SER A 54 -17.04 -3.64 7.02
CA SER A 54 -17.71 -4.86 6.54
C SER A 54 -18.27 -5.72 7.67
N ASN A 55 -17.83 -5.50 8.91
CA ASN A 55 -18.22 -6.28 10.10
C ASN A 55 -18.99 -5.44 11.13
N SER A 56 -19.40 -4.21 10.78
CA SER A 56 -20.27 -3.35 11.58
C SER A 56 -21.65 -3.28 10.93
#